data_AF-A0A653YDM9-F1
#
_entry.id   AF-A0A653YDM9-F1
#
_cell.length_a   1.000
_cell.length_b   1.000
_cell.length_c   1.000
_cell.angle_alpha   90.00
_cell.angle_beta   90.00
_cell.angle_gamma   90.00
#
_symmetry.space_group_name_H-M   'P 1'
#
loop_
_entity.id
_entity.type
_entity.pdbx_description
1 polymer ?
#
loop_
_entity_poly.entity_id
_entity_poly.type
_entity_poly.pdbx_seq_one_letter_code
_entity_poly.pdbx_strand_id
1 'polypeptide(L)'
;MTPSPPTRQPCPPGACICGREQLLDSPDADLRILRLTRPEEKRLLERLENIADLNDLEHMQRRIHEQLGICLQVTPGFNEVRSMRGIAIHIEELPGLCRKTRQSIPAAIRRGLEKRPEIAYSLLNAHDLLRDA
;
A
#
# COMPACT_ATOMS: atom_id res chain seq x y z
N MET A 1 33.52 -4.59 -9.17
CA MET A 1 32.46 -5.55 -8.76
C MET A 1 31.29 -4.72 -8.27
N THR A 2 30.33 -4.45 -9.14
CA THR A 2 29.14 -3.65 -8.83
C THR A 2 28.20 -4.54 -8.01
N PRO A 3 27.87 -4.22 -6.75
CA PRO A 3 26.93 -5.04 -6.00
C PRO A 3 25.57 -4.97 -6.72
N SER A 4 25.14 -6.12 -7.24
CA SER A 4 23.80 -6.28 -7.76
C SER A 4 22.81 -5.88 -6.66
N PRO A 5 21.86 -4.97 -6.93
CA PRO A 5 20.92 -4.53 -5.92
C PRO A 5 20.19 -5.76 -5.36
N PRO A 6 19.98 -5.85 -4.03
CA PRO A 6 19.36 -7.00 -3.41
C PRO A 6 17.92 -7.12 -3.91
N THR A 7 17.72 -7.94 -4.95
CA THR A 7 16.40 -8.27 -5.44
C THR A 7 15.74 -9.24 -4.47
N ARG A 8 14.45 -9.08 -4.25
CA ARG A 8 13.63 -9.92 -3.38
C ARG A 8 13.92 -11.41 -3.62
N GLN A 9 14.04 -12.18 -2.53
CA GLN A 9 14.15 -13.64 -2.61
C GLN A 9 12.96 -14.21 -3.43
N PRO A 10 13.19 -15.23 -4.27
CA PRO A 10 12.12 -15.85 -5.05
C PRO A 10 10.98 -16.29 -4.12
N CYS A 11 9.74 -16.07 -4.57
CA CYS A 11 8.60 -16.51 -3.81
C CYS A 11 8.59 -18.05 -3.78
N PRO A 12 8.31 -18.68 -2.63
CA PRO A 12 8.24 -20.14 -2.57
C PRO A 12 7.17 -20.67 -3.54
N PRO A 13 7.40 -21.83 -4.18
CA PRO A 13 6.49 -22.38 -5.17
C PRO A 13 5.10 -22.58 -4.55
N GLY A 14 4.07 -22.08 -5.23
CA GLY A 14 2.66 -22.15 -4.78
C GLY A 14 2.22 -21.08 -3.75
N ALA A 15 3.14 -20.30 -3.17
CA ALA A 15 2.80 -19.29 -2.17
C ALA A 15 2.44 -17.92 -2.76
N CYS A 16 2.85 -17.65 -4.01
CA CYS A 16 2.62 -16.36 -4.64
C CYS A 16 2.14 -16.49 -6.08
N ILE A 17 1.00 -15.87 -6.37
CA ILE A 17 0.44 -15.67 -7.71
C ILE A 17 0.93 -14.36 -8.37
N CYS A 18 2.02 -13.79 -7.86
CA CYS A 18 2.50 -12.47 -8.26
C CYS A 18 3.03 -12.41 -9.71
N GLY A 19 3.19 -13.55 -10.40
CA GLY A 19 3.65 -13.55 -11.78
C GLY A 19 5.06 -12.96 -11.94
N ARG A 20 5.92 -13.11 -10.93
CA ARG A 20 7.30 -12.56 -10.94
C ARG A 20 8.05 -12.91 -12.23
N GLU A 21 7.92 -14.16 -12.68
CA GLU A 21 8.56 -14.64 -13.91
C GLU A 21 8.02 -13.90 -15.14
N GLN A 22 6.69 -13.72 -15.26
CA GLN A 22 6.07 -12.93 -16.34
C GLN A 22 6.53 -11.47 -16.33
N LEU A 23 6.77 -10.92 -15.14
CA LEU A 23 7.24 -9.55 -14.96
C LEU A 23 8.71 -9.39 -15.33
N LEU A 24 9.54 -10.39 -15.04
CA LEU A 24 10.94 -10.44 -15.48
C LEU A 24 11.07 -10.65 -17.00
N ASP A 25 10.09 -11.34 -17.60
CA ASP A 25 10.03 -11.61 -19.04
C ASP A 25 9.50 -10.39 -19.84
N SER A 26 8.67 -9.55 -19.21
CA SER A 26 8.16 -8.32 -19.83
C SER A 26 9.16 -7.15 -19.71
N PRO A 27 9.71 -6.65 -20.84
CA PRO A 27 10.70 -5.57 -20.82
C PRO A 27 10.13 -4.20 -20.40
N ASP A 28 8.82 -4.01 -20.52
CA ASP A 28 8.12 -2.77 -20.13
C ASP A 28 7.52 -2.82 -18.71
N ALA A 29 7.64 -3.98 -18.04
CA ALA A 29 7.02 -4.15 -16.74
C ALA A 29 7.81 -3.47 -15.61
N ASP A 30 7.09 -2.96 -14.62
CA ASP A 30 7.70 -2.20 -13.53
C ASP A 30 8.45 -3.11 -12.55
N LEU A 31 9.75 -3.32 -12.80
CA LEU A 31 10.62 -4.16 -11.98
C LEU A 31 10.89 -3.55 -10.58
N ARG A 32 10.44 -2.32 -10.30
CA ARG A 32 10.59 -1.65 -9.00
C ARG A 32 10.00 -2.48 -7.87
N ILE A 33 8.89 -3.16 -8.11
CA ILE A 33 8.23 -4.02 -7.10
C ILE A 33 9.12 -5.18 -6.64
N LEU A 34 10.07 -5.62 -7.49
CA LEU A 34 11.03 -6.68 -7.15
C LEU A 34 12.08 -6.21 -6.14
N ARG A 35 12.19 -4.90 -5.90
CA ARG A 35 13.03 -4.33 -4.84
C ARG A 35 12.39 -4.46 -3.46
N LEU A 36 11.09 -4.77 -3.35
CA LEU A 36 10.42 -4.94 -2.06
C LEU A 36 10.88 -6.22 -1.35
N THR A 37 11.97 -6.12 -0.60
CA THR A 37 12.49 -7.24 0.19
C THR A 37 11.63 -7.47 1.44
N ARG A 38 11.76 -8.65 2.08
CA ARG A 38 11.07 -8.96 3.36
C ARG A 38 11.29 -7.90 4.46
N PRO A 39 12.53 -7.40 4.71
CA PRO A 39 12.72 -6.36 5.71
C PRO A 39 12.10 -5.02 5.30
N GLU A 40 12.10 -4.66 4.01
CA GLU A 40 11.42 -3.44 3.54
C GLU A 40 9.91 -3.55 3.67
N GLU A 41 9.32 -4.69 3.33
CA GLU A 41 7.89 -4.96 3.58
C GLU A 41 7.57 -4.77 5.06
N LYS A 42 8.36 -5.35 5.97
CA LYS A 42 8.13 -5.20 7.41
C LYS A 42 8.20 -3.72 7.85
N ARG A 43 9.25 -2.99 7.43
CA ARG A 43 9.39 -1.56 7.73
C ARG A 43 8.22 -0.74 7.17
N LEU A 44 7.75 -1.07 5.97
CA LEU A 44 6.62 -0.41 5.35
C LEU A 44 5.35 -0.62 6.19
N LEU A 45 5.07 -1.86 6.59
CA LEU A 45 3.91 -2.18 7.44
C LEU A 45 4.00 -1.47 8.79
N GLU A 46 5.16 -1.52 9.46
CA GLU A 46 5.37 -0.82 10.73
C GLU A 46 5.17 0.69 10.61
N ARG A 47 5.58 1.30 9.48
CA ARG A 47 5.37 2.72 9.21
C ARG A 47 3.89 3.04 8.98
N LEU A 48 3.19 2.22 8.19
CA LEU A 48 1.74 2.36 7.94
C LEU A 48 0.91 2.16 9.22
N GLU A 49 1.36 1.29 10.14
CA GLU A 49 0.74 1.08 11.45
C GLU A 49 0.97 2.23 12.44
N ASN A 50 1.87 3.18 12.13
CA ASN A 50 2.21 4.32 12.98
C ASN A 50 2.10 5.65 12.21
N ILE A 51 1.16 5.74 11.27
CA ILE A 51 0.84 6.98 10.56
C ILE A 51 0.42 8.04 11.57
N ALA A 52 0.94 9.25 11.39
CA ALA A 52 0.71 10.32 12.33
C ALA A 52 -0.60 11.08 12.06
N ASP A 53 -0.85 11.41 10.79
CA ASP A 53 -1.90 12.30 10.34
C ASP A 53 -2.27 11.99 8.87
N LEU A 54 -3.30 12.65 8.36
CA LEU A 54 -3.76 12.45 6.98
C LEU A 54 -2.66 12.78 5.95
N ASN A 55 -1.91 13.86 6.17
CA ASN A 55 -0.80 14.23 5.28
C ASN A 55 0.28 13.14 5.26
N ASP A 56 0.65 12.55 6.40
CA ASP A 56 1.60 11.43 6.45
C ASP A 56 1.08 10.21 5.67
N LEU A 57 -0.23 9.90 5.73
CA LEU A 57 -0.84 8.86 4.90
C LEU A 57 -0.69 9.16 3.41
N GLU A 58 -1.03 10.38 2.97
CA GLU A 58 -0.94 10.80 1.56
C GLU A 58 0.53 10.81 1.07
N HIS A 59 1.45 11.30 1.89
CA HIS A 59 2.88 11.25 1.62
C HIS A 59 3.37 9.80 1.47
N MET A 60 2.92 8.90 2.34
CA MET A 60 3.26 7.49 2.25
C MET A 60 2.70 6.85 0.97
N GLN A 61 1.43 7.10 0.62
CA GLN A 61 0.84 6.61 -0.63
C GLN A 61 1.67 7.03 -1.85
N ARG A 62 2.01 8.32 -1.94
CA ARG A 62 2.83 8.86 -3.03
C ARG A 62 4.21 8.22 -3.07
N ARG A 63 4.88 8.09 -1.92
CA ARG A 63 6.21 7.49 -1.83
C ARG A 63 6.21 6.02 -2.24
N ILE A 64 5.21 5.25 -1.83
CA ILE A 64 5.06 3.84 -2.22
C ILE A 64 4.83 3.76 -3.74
N HIS A 65 4.00 4.64 -4.30
CA HIS A 65 3.80 4.71 -5.75
C HIS A 65 5.10 5.06 -6.50
N GLU A 66 5.83 6.10 -6.08
CA GLU A 66 7.08 6.50 -6.73
C GLU A 66 8.18 5.43 -6.62
N GLN A 67 8.31 4.79 -5.45
CA GLN A 67 9.37 3.81 -5.19
C GLN A 67 9.06 2.40 -5.70
N LEU A 68 7.80 1.96 -5.63
CA LEU A 68 7.39 0.58 -5.89
C LEU A 68 6.34 0.45 -7.01
N GLY A 69 5.71 1.53 -7.44
CA GLY A 69 4.62 1.51 -8.41
C GLY A 69 3.27 1.07 -7.83
N ILE A 70 3.14 0.94 -6.50
CA ILE A 70 1.87 0.51 -5.90
C ILE A 70 0.95 1.72 -5.75
N CYS A 71 -0.13 1.75 -6.52
CA CYS A 71 -1.20 2.70 -6.34
C CYS A 71 -2.13 2.24 -5.21
N LEU A 72 -2.17 3.01 -4.14
CA LEU A 72 -3.03 2.74 -2.99
C LEU A 72 -4.08 3.84 -2.88
N GLN A 73 -5.34 3.45 -2.90
CA GLN A 73 -6.49 4.34 -2.80
C GLN A 73 -7.15 4.13 -1.44
N VAL A 74 -7.32 5.22 -0.69
CA VAL A 74 -8.06 5.23 0.58
C VAL A 74 -9.20 6.21 0.41
N THR A 75 -10.42 5.68 0.45
CA THR A 75 -11.64 6.48 0.27
C THR A 75 -12.61 6.19 1.41
N PRO A 76 -13.25 7.21 1.98
CA PRO A 76 -14.35 6.99 2.91
C PRO A 76 -15.52 6.36 2.15
N GLY A 77 -16.15 5.38 2.79
CA GLY A 77 -17.33 4.73 2.26
C GLY A 77 -18.53 5.68 2.21
N PHE A 78 -19.42 5.44 1.26
CA PHE A 78 -20.59 6.28 1.01
C PHE A 78 -21.56 6.38 2.20
N ASN A 79 -21.64 5.33 3.03
CA ASN A 79 -22.45 5.36 4.24
C ASN A 79 -21.58 5.90 5.37
N GLU A 80 -21.87 7.15 5.77
CA GLU A 80 -21.57 7.78 7.06
C GLU A 80 -20.60 6.94 7.91
N VAL A 81 -19.30 7.30 7.87
CA VAL A 81 -18.22 6.50 8.49
C VAL A 81 -18.31 6.62 10.01
N ARG A 82 -19.30 5.93 10.60
CA ARG A 82 -19.53 5.80 12.05
C ARG A 82 -18.50 4.89 12.71
N SER A 83 -17.67 4.21 11.91
CA SER A 83 -16.66 3.26 12.36
C SER A 83 -15.57 3.09 11.30
N MET A 84 -14.35 2.70 11.71
CA MET A 84 -13.21 2.46 10.80
C MET A 84 -13.50 1.51 9.64
N ARG A 85 -14.51 0.64 9.78
CA ARG A 85 -14.99 -0.26 8.72
C ARG A 85 -15.59 0.47 7.52
N GLY A 86 -15.97 1.74 7.67
CA GLY A 86 -16.46 2.56 6.57
C GLY A 86 -15.35 2.98 5.61
N ILE A 87 -14.07 2.85 5.93
CA ILE A 87 -12.98 3.27 5.03
C ILE A 87 -12.65 2.13 4.05
N ALA A 88 -12.88 2.39 2.76
CA ALA A 88 -12.49 1.52 1.67
C ALA A 88 -11.03 1.76 1.32
N ILE A 89 -10.22 0.71 1.42
CA ILE A 89 -8.80 0.73 1.04
C ILE A 89 -8.64 -0.23 -0.13
N HIS A 90 -8.32 0.31 -1.29
CA HIS A 90 -8.10 -0.43 -2.52
C HIS A 90 -6.64 -0.32 -2.96
N ILE A 91 -6.11 -1.40 -3.54
CA ILE A 91 -4.78 -1.41 -4.16
C ILE A 91 -5.01 -1.83 -5.60
N GLU A 92 -4.55 -0.99 -6.53
CA GLU A 92 -4.65 -1.27 -7.95
C GLU A 92 -3.91 -2.57 -8.33
N GLU A 93 -4.31 -3.14 -9.46
CA GLU A 93 -3.72 -4.38 -9.96
C GLU A 93 -2.28 -4.15 -10.43
N LEU A 94 -1.33 -4.38 -9.52
CA LEU A 94 0.09 -4.33 -9.84
C LEU A 94 0.66 -5.76 -10.00
N PRO A 95 1.15 -6.17 -11.19
CA PRO A 95 1.86 -7.43 -11.34
C PRO A 95 3.12 -7.42 -10.46
N GLY A 96 3.54 -8.57 -9.93
CA GLY A 96 4.70 -8.68 -9.04
C GLY A 96 4.42 -8.44 -7.55
N LEU A 97 3.27 -7.85 -7.21
CA LEU A 97 2.86 -7.65 -5.82
C LEU A 97 2.37 -8.97 -5.21
N CYS A 98 2.96 -9.38 -4.08
CA CYS A 98 2.52 -10.63 -3.44
C CYS A 98 1.11 -10.52 -2.88
N ARG A 99 0.36 -11.61 -2.96
CA ARG A 99 -0.95 -11.75 -2.29
C ARG A 99 -0.89 -11.37 -0.81
N LYS A 100 0.17 -11.80 -0.11
CA LYS A 100 0.41 -11.43 1.29
C LYS A 100 0.52 -9.92 1.46
N THR A 101 1.40 -9.26 0.70
CA THR A 101 1.58 -7.81 0.73
C THR A 101 0.30 -7.06 0.41
N ARG A 102 -0.47 -7.49 -0.60
CA ARG A 102 -1.79 -6.94 -0.95
C ARG A 102 -2.78 -6.98 0.22
N GLN A 103 -2.68 -7.95 1.12
CA GLN A 103 -3.54 -8.04 2.30
C GLN A 103 -2.94 -7.35 3.53
N SER A 104 -1.62 -7.39 3.68
CA SER A 104 -0.92 -6.81 4.84
C SER A 104 -0.93 -5.28 4.81
N ILE A 105 -0.75 -4.65 3.65
CA ILE A 105 -0.80 -3.18 3.52
C ILE A 105 -2.14 -2.59 4.01
N PRO A 106 -3.32 -3.02 3.51
CA PRO A 106 -4.58 -2.46 3.98
C PRO A 106 -4.85 -2.81 5.44
N ALA A 107 -4.39 -3.97 5.92
CA ALA A 107 -4.48 -4.32 7.34
C ALA A 107 -3.64 -3.38 8.23
N ALA A 108 -2.43 -3.02 7.79
CA ALA A 108 -1.56 -2.08 8.50
C ALA A 108 -2.17 -0.67 8.56
N ILE A 109 -2.72 -0.18 7.45
CA ILE A 109 -3.41 1.12 7.39
C ILE A 109 -4.63 1.11 8.31
N ARG A 110 -5.44 0.04 8.30
CA ARG A 110 -6.58 -0.09 9.24
C ARG A 110 -6.13 0.01 10.68
N ARG A 111 -5.06 -0.68 11.06
CA ARG A 111 -4.50 -0.57 12.43
C ARG A 111 -4.01 0.84 12.76
N GLY A 112 -3.39 1.53 11.80
CA GLY A 112 -2.99 2.93 11.96
C GLY A 112 -4.19 3.84 12.21
N LEU A 113 -5.26 3.68 11.42
CA LEU A 113 -6.52 4.40 11.58
C LEU A 113 -7.22 4.07 12.91
N GLU A 114 -7.21 2.80 13.33
CA GLU A 114 -7.74 2.37 14.63
C GLU A 114 -6.99 3.00 15.81
N LYS A 115 -5.66 3.15 15.71
CA LYS A 115 -4.85 3.85 16.72
C LYS A 115 -5.10 5.35 16.73
N ARG A 116 -5.34 5.96 15.55
CA ARG A 116 -5.52 7.40 15.38
C ARG A 116 -6.81 7.69 14.61
N PRO A 117 -7.96 7.68 15.30
CA PRO A 117 -9.25 7.89 14.65
C PRO A 117 -9.39 9.30 14.04
N GLU A 118 -8.60 10.26 14.51
CA GLU A 118 -8.50 11.63 13.96
C GLU A 118 -8.18 11.66 12.46
N ILE A 119 -7.42 10.68 11.96
CA ILE A 119 -7.09 10.56 10.53
C ILE A 119 -8.36 10.24 9.73
N ALA A 120 -9.22 9.35 10.24
CA ALA A 120 -10.48 9.00 9.59
C ALA A 120 -11.43 10.21 9.50
N TYR A 121 -11.52 10.99 10.59
CA TYR A 121 -12.31 12.23 10.59
C TYR A 121 -11.74 13.26 9.61
N SER A 122 -10.41 13.41 9.55
CA SER A 122 -9.76 14.31 8.60
C SER A 122 -10.00 13.89 7.15
N LEU A 123 -9.93 12.58 6.87
CA LEU A 123 -10.22 12.01 5.56
C LEU A 123 -11.67 12.24 5.13
N LEU A 124 -12.62 12.13 6.08
CA LEU A 124 -14.02 12.47 5.83
C LEU A 124 -14.19 13.94 5.50
N ASN A 125 -13.66 14.82 6.35
CA ASN A 125 -13.74 16.27 6.14
C ASN A 125 -13.14 16.68 4.79
N ALA A 126 -11.97 16.14 4.43
CA ALA A 126 -11.32 16.43 3.15
C ALA A 126 -12.17 16.00 1.94
N HIS A 127 -12.85 14.86 2.03
CA HIS A 127 -13.73 14.38 0.96
C HIS A 127 -15.11 15.04 0.94
N ASP A 128 -15.63 15.46 2.09
CA ASP A 128 -16.89 16.20 2.22
C ASP A 128 -16.76 17.59 1.56
N LEU A 129 -15.64 18.28 1.82
CA LEU A 129 -15.24 19.53 1.16
C LEU A 129 -15.14 19.42 -0.37
N LEU A 130 -14.81 18.23 -0.90
CA LEU A 130 -14.73 17.97 -2.34
C LEU A 130 -16.09 17.60 -2.97
N ARG A 131 -17.09 17.21 -2.17
CA ARG A 131 -18.44 16.87 -2.67
C ARG A 131 -19.38 18.06 -2.73
N ASP A 132 -19.14 19.09 -1.95
CA ASP A 132 -19.98 20.30 -1.88
C ASP A 132 -19.56 21.40 -2.89
N ALA A 133 -18.68 21.09 -3.86
CA ALA A 133 -18.18 22.01 -4.88
C ALA A 133 -18.74 21.72 -6.29
#